data_AF-A0A2E7LN07-F1
#
_entry.id   AF-A0A2E7LN07-F1
#
_cell.length_a   1.000
_cell.length_b   1.000
_cell.length_c   1.000
_cell.angle_alpha   90.00
_cell.angle_beta   90.00
_cell.angle_gamma   90.00
#
_symmetry.space_group_name_H-M   'P 1'
#
loop_
_entity.id
_entity.type
_entity.pdbx_description
1 polymer ?
#
loop_
_entity_poly.entity_id
_entity_poly.type
_entity_poly.pdbx_seq_one_letter_code
_entity_poly.pdbx_strand_id
1 'polypeptide(L)'
;MTNRASAIQMLQHRRPCINIDIDQFVLSIGYDPKTAKCCEAFISHRGKSGTQLESTLAKIGVLISKAIQGEDLYELDLDHLIDEKHQ
;
A
#
# COMPACT_ATOMS: atom_id res chain seq x y z
N MET A 1 29.75 1.01 13.94
CA MET A 1 29.30 2.38 13.57
C MET A 1 28.84 2.36 12.12
N THR A 2 27.53 2.26 11.89
CA THR A 2 26.96 2.10 10.54
C THR A 2 26.97 3.46 9.84
N ASN A 3 27.68 3.53 8.71
CA ASN A 3 28.00 4.77 8.01
C ASN A 3 26.74 5.40 7.38
N ARG A 4 26.21 6.47 7.99
CA ARG A 4 25.01 7.21 7.54
C ARG A 4 25.12 7.72 6.09
N ALA A 5 26.33 7.89 5.55
CA ALA A 5 26.55 8.34 4.18
C ALA A 5 26.01 7.34 3.13
N SER A 6 26.06 6.03 3.41
CA SER A 6 25.51 4.99 2.52
C SER A 6 23.98 5.04 2.41
N ALA A 7 23.30 5.39 3.51
CA ALA A 7 21.83 5.48 3.52
C ALA A 7 21.32 6.66 2.69
N ILE A 8 22.06 7.78 2.64
CA ILE A 8 21.69 8.97 1.85
C ILE A 8 21.84 8.70 0.35
N GLN A 9 22.88 7.98 -0.07
CA GLN A 9 23.11 7.62 -1.47
C GLN A 9 22.07 6.61 -1.99
N MET A 10 21.50 5.77 -1.11
CA MET A 10 20.38 4.88 -1.42
C MET A 10 19.05 5.62 -1.65
N LEU A 11 18.87 6.84 -1.13
CA LEU A 11 17.62 7.60 -1.29
C LEU A 11 17.36 8.02 -2.75
N GLN A 12 18.42 8.14 -3.56
CA GLN A 12 18.31 8.56 -4.96
C GLN A 12 17.85 7.44 -5.91
N HIS A 13 17.78 6.20 -5.42
CA HIS A 13 17.36 5.03 -6.19
C HIS A 13 16.07 4.41 -5.64
N ARG A 14 15.24 5.19 -4.93
CA ARG A 14 13.95 4.68 -4.47
C ARG A 14 13.08 4.33 -5.67
N ARG A 15 12.42 3.17 -5.59
CA ARG A 15 11.44 2.76 -6.58
C ARG A 15 10.28 3.76 -6.63
N PRO A 16 9.70 4.04 -7.81
CA PRO A 16 8.45 4.79 -7.91
C PRO A 16 7.40 4.17 -6.99
N CYS A 17 6.71 5.00 -6.21
CA CYS A 17 5.64 4.53 -5.34
C CYS A 17 4.49 5.52 -5.29
N ILE A 18 3.31 5.01 -4.97
CA ILE A 18 2.14 5.80 -4.58
C ILE A 18 1.81 5.53 -3.12
N ASN A 19 1.25 6.53 -2.46
CA ASN A 19 0.74 6.40 -1.09
C ASN A 19 -0.76 6.61 -1.11
N ILE A 20 -1.48 5.71 -0.44
CA ILE A 20 -2.93 5.73 -0.32
C ILE A 20 -3.25 5.76 1.17
N ASP A 21 -3.93 6.80 1.61
CA ASP A 21 -4.43 6.92 2.97
C ASP A 21 -5.71 6.07 3.09
N ILE A 22 -5.74 5.15 4.05
CA ILE A 22 -6.87 4.25 4.29
C ILE A 22 -7.10 4.22 5.80
N ASP A 23 -8.13 4.95 6.23
CA ASP A 23 -8.46 5.17 7.64
C ASP A 23 -7.22 5.62 8.45
N GLN A 24 -6.76 4.82 9.41
CA GLN A 24 -5.58 5.11 10.24
C GLN A 24 -4.24 4.65 9.65
N PHE A 25 -4.25 4.06 8.45
CA PHE A 25 -3.05 3.53 7.80
C PHE A 25 -2.69 4.33 6.56
N VAL A 26 -1.40 4.27 6.21
CA VAL A 26 -0.94 4.67 4.88
C VAL A 26 -0.36 3.43 4.20
N LEU A 27 -0.96 3.05 3.08
CA LEU A 27 -0.49 1.99 2.21
C LEU A 27 0.39 2.59 1.12
N SER A 28 1.66 2.19 1.09
CA SER A 28 2.58 2.51 0.00
C SER A 28 2.68 1.33 -0.96
N ILE A 29 2.41 1.55 -2.25
CA ILE A 29 2.62 0.57 -3.32
C ILE A 29 3.83 1.00 -4.14
N GLY A 30 4.84 0.14 -4.22
CA GLY A 30 6.05 0.36 -5.01
C GLY A 30 6.00 -0.40 -6.34
N TYR A 31 6.51 0.23 -7.38
CA TYR A 31 6.51 -0.27 -8.75
C TYR A 31 7.93 -0.45 -9.28
N ASP A 32 8.12 -1.48 -10.09
CA ASP A 32 9.36 -1.64 -10.84
C ASP A 32 9.43 -0.57 -11.96
N PRO A 33 10.49 0.27 -12.01
CA PRO A 33 10.55 1.40 -12.95
C PRO A 33 10.70 0.97 -14.42
N LYS A 34 11.03 -0.29 -14.70
CA LYS A 34 11.20 -0.79 -16.08
C LYS A 34 9.92 -1.44 -16.60
N THR A 35 9.17 -2.10 -15.72
CA THR A 35 7.98 -2.88 -16.11
C THR A 35 6.66 -2.24 -15.69
N ALA A 36 6.72 -1.20 -14.85
CA ALA A 36 5.56 -0.58 -14.21
C ALA A 36 4.68 -1.55 -13.39
N LYS A 37 5.18 -2.76 -13.09
CA LYS A 37 4.45 -3.75 -12.29
C LYS A 37 4.62 -3.45 -10.82
N CYS A 38 3.54 -3.62 -10.05
CA CYS A 38 3.59 -3.63 -8.60
C CYS A 38 4.58 -4.71 -8.13
N CYS A 39 5.51 -4.34 -7.26
CA CYS A 39 6.55 -5.24 -6.75
C CYS A 39 6.68 -5.26 -5.22
N GLU A 40 6.12 -4.28 -4.53
CA GLU A 40 6.14 -4.20 -3.06
C GLU A 40 4.95 -3.42 -2.52
N ALA A 41 4.52 -3.76 -1.31
CA ALA A 41 3.52 -3.04 -0.55
C ALA A 41 4.01 -2.86 0.90
N PHE A 42 3.85 -1.66 1.45
CA PHE A 42 4.23 -1.34 2.82
C PHE A 42 3.08 -0.64 3.53
N ILE A 43 2.73 -1.11 4.72
CA ILE A 43 1.73 -0.47 5.58
C ILE A 43 2.49 0.29 6.66
N SER A 44 2.28 1.60 6.72
CA SER A 44 2.79 2.43 7.81
C SER A 44 1.66 2.83 8.76
N HIS A 45 2.04 3.19 9.99
CA HIS A 45 1.17 3.43 11.16
C HIS A 45 0.65 2.15 11.83
N ARG A 46 0.34 2.26 13.13
CA ARG A 46 -0.15 1.15 13.96
C ARG A 46 -1.64 1.35 14.21
N GLY A 47 -2.44 0.35 13.87
CA GLY A 47 -3.82 0.26 14.31
C GLY A 47 -3.93 -0.23 15.75
N LYS A 48 -5.00 0.17 16.45
CA LYS A 48 -5.34 -0.34 17.77
C LYS A 48 -6.36 -1.47 17.62
N SER A 49 -6.11 -2.64 18.20
CA SER A 49 -7.08 -3.75 18.21
C SER A 49 -8.39 -3.33 18.90
N GLY A 50 -9.52 -3.86 18.43
CA GLY A 50 -10.87 -3.46 18.88
C GLY A 50 -11.41 -2.18 18.25
N THR A 51 -10.81 -1.74 17.14
CA THR A 51 -11.33 -0.67 16.26
C THR A 51 -11.73 -1.28 14.91
N GLN A 52 -11.85 -0.49 13.85
CA GLN A 52 -12.09 -0.95 12.47
C GLN A 52 -10.87 -1.65 11.83
N LEU A 53 -9.94 -2.18 12.64
CA LEU A 53 -8.67 -2.74 12.19
C LEU A 53 -8.88 -3.85 11.16
N GLU A 54 -9.78 -4.80 11.44
CA GLU A 54 -10.06 -5.95 10.58
C GLU A 54 -10.63 -5.52 9.23
N SER A 55 -11.61 -4.60 9.22
CA SER A 55 -12.18 -4.05 7.99
C SER A 55 -11.15 -3.26 7.19
N THR A 56 -10.32 -2.44 7.84
CA THR A 56 -9.28 -1.66 7.15
C THR A 56 -8.20 -2.56 6.56
N LEU A 57 -7.78 -3.61 7.27
CA LEU A 57 -6.84 -4.61 6.73
C LEU A 57 -7.43 -5.37 5.53
N ALA A 58 -8.74 -5.61 5.52
CA ALA A 58 -9.42 -6.18 4.35
C ALA A 58 -9.39 -5.22 3.15
N LYS A 59 -9.67 -3.91 3.34
CA LYS A 59 -9.54 -2.87 2.28
C LYS A 59 -8.12 -2.87 1.69
N ILE A 60 -7.12 -2.86 2.58
CA ILE A 60 -5.70 -2.89 2.19
C ILE A 60 -5.37 -4.15 1.39
N GLY A 61 -5.84 -5.33 1.82
CA GLY A 61 -5.60 -6.59 1.11
C GLY A 61 -6.18 -6.59 -0.30
N VAL A 62 -7.40 -6.07 -0.46
CA VAL A 62 -8.05 -5.93 -1.78
C VAL A 62 -7.25 -4.99 -2.68
N LEU A 63 -6.83 -3.83 -2.17
CA LEU A 63 -6.02 -2.87 -2.93
C LEU A 63 -4.71 -3.47 -3.41
N ILE A 64 -3.97 -4.16 -2.53
CA ILE A 64 -2.71 -4.81 -2.90
C ILE A 64 -2.96 -5.86 -3.99
N SER A 65 -4.02 -6.66 -3.86
CA SER A 65 -4.39 -7.67 -4.86
C SER A 65 -4.69 -7.06 -6.23
N LYS A 66 -5.45 -5.97 -6.26
CA LYS A 66 -5.76 -5.23 -7.50
C LYS A 66 -4.51 -4.59 -8.11
N ALA A 67 -3.63 -4.03 -7.28
CA ALA A 67 -2.36 -3.47 -7.72
C ALA A 67 -1.45 -4.52 -8.38
N ILE A 68 -1.40 -5.73 -7.81
CA ILE A 68 -0.64 -6.86 -8.37
C ILE A 68 -1.20 -7.29 -9.72
N GLN A 69 -2.52 -7.24 -9.90
CA GLN A 69 -3.19 -7.54 -11.16
C GLN A 69 -3.04 -6.42 -12.21
N GLY A 70 -2.52 -5.25 -11.83
CA GLY A 70 -2.31 -4.11 -12.73
C GLY A 70 -3.55 -3.24 -12.93
N GLU A 71 -4.52 -3.30 -12.02
CA GLU A 71 -5.67 -2.39 -12.04
C GLU A 71 -5.28 -0.97 -11.61
N ASP A 72 -6.02 0.03 -12.12
CA ASP A 72 -5.89 1.42 -11.67
C ASP A 72 -6.50 1.58 -10.28
N LEU A 73 -5.70 2.02 -9.31
CA LEU A 73 -6.15 2.17 -7.93
C LEU A 73 -6.87 3.50 -7.67
N TYR A 74 -6.78 4.49 -8.58
CA TYR A 74 -7.47 5.77 -8.45
C TYR A 74 -8.97 5.68 -8.77
N GLU A 75 -9.38 4.65 -9.52
CA GLU A 75 -10.78 4.42 -9.91
C GLU A 75 -11.54 3.51 -8.93
N LEU A 76 -10.89 3.05 -7.86
CA LEU A 76 -11.49 2.11 -6.92
C LEU A 76 -12.31 2.81 -5.85
N ASP A 77 -13.58 2.45 -5.78
CA ASP A 77 -14.45 2.78 -4.65
C ASP A 77 -14.24 1.78 -3.51
N LEU A 78 -13.43 2.16 -2.53
CA LEU A 78 -13.00 1.30 -1.43
C LEU A 78 -14.09 1.02 -0.41
N ASP A 79 -15.10 1.87 -0.33
CA ASP A 79 -16.20 1.70 0.61
C ASP A 79 -17.20 0.67 0.08
N HIS A 80 -17.41 0.62 -1.24
CA HIS A 80 -18.25 -0.39 -1.89
C HIS A 80 -17.59 -1.77 -2.04
N LEU A 81 -16.25 -1.87 -1.98
CA LEU A 81 -15.52 -3.14 -2.19
C LEU A 81 -15.65 -4.15 -1.04
N ILE A 82 -16.06 -3.73 0.16
CA ILE A 82 -16.22 -4.64 1.31
C ILE A 82 -17.65 -5.16 1.44
N ASP A 83 -18.65 -4.38 1.06
CA ASP A 83 -20.06 -4.75 1.22
C ASP A 83 -20.48 -5.92 0.32
N GLU A 84 -19.81 -6.12 -0.83
CA GLU A 84 -20.16 -7.21 -1.75
C GLU A 84 -19.72 -8.61 -1.30
N LYS A 85 -18.84 -8.75 -0.30
CA LYS A 85 -18.34 -10.07 0.14
C LYS A 85 -19.04 -10.66 1.36
N HIS A 86 -20.12 -10.05 1.85
CA HIS A 86 -20.89 -10.55 3.00
C HIS A 86 -22.37 -10.86 2.70
N GLN A 87 -22.74 -11.07 1.42
CA GLN A 87 -23.92 -11.84 1.03
C GLN A 87 -23.52 -13.25 0.57
#